data_AF-A0A1F8PVD8-F1
#
_entry.id   AF-A0A1F8PVD8-F1
#
_cell.length_a   1.000
_cell.length_b   1.000
_cell.length_c   1.000
_cell.angle_alpha   90.00
_cell.angle_beta   90.00
_cell.angle_gamma   90.00
#
_symmetry.space_group_name_H-M   'P 1'
#
loop_
_entity.id
_entity.type
_entity.pdbx_description
1 polymer ?
#
loop_
_entity_poly.entity_id
_entity_poly.type
_entity_poly.pdbx_seq_one_letter_code
_entity_poly.pdbx_strand_id
1 'polypeptide(L)'
;MLLFDLAKADAYLASLQFYRKVGKTGQITIGGEHDKYQVGPAFARQYVQINFDPAKREYVAYLEENGALREVKRWPARDLEIHDLLWPGDPPPYHCSQQLSLPFQFETLQC
;
A
#
# COMPACT_ATOMS: atom_id res chain seq x y z
N MET A 1 -20.15 14.37 -5.25
CA MET A 1 -18.86 13.92 -5.81
C MET A 1 -17.91 13.74 -4.63
N LEU A 2 -17.53 12.51 -4.28
CA LEU A 2 -16.56 12.30 -3.19
C LEU A 2 -15.17 12.69 -3.72
N LEU A 3 -14.62 13.78 -3.20
CA LEU A 3 -13.22 14.14 -3.43
C LEU A 3 -12.36 13.16 -2.63
N PHE A 4 -11.40 12.50 -3.28
CA PHE A 4 -10.46 11.64 -2.59
C PHE A 4 -9.61 12.47 -1.63
N ASP A 5 -9.49 12.01 -0.39
CA ASP A 5 -8.80 12.73 0.70
C ASP A 5 -7.51 12.00 1.07
N LEU A 6 -6.38 12.54 0.60
CA LEU A 6 -5.06 11.99 0.87
C LEU A 6 -4.74 11.94 2.37
N ALA A 7 -5.24 12.88 3.17
CA ALA A 7 -4.96 12.89 4.60
C ALA A 7 -5.62 11.69 5.30
N LYS A 8 -6.79 11.25 4.81
CA LYS A 8 -7.43 10.02 5.30
C LYS A 8 -6.65 8.78 4.89
N ALA A 9 -6.08 8.75 3.68
CA ALA A 9 -5.21 7.66 3.25
C ALA A 9 -3.93 7.59 4.11
N ASP A 10 -3.28 8.73 4.33
CA ASP A 10 -2.08 8.82 5.18
C ASP A 10 -2.38 8.38 6.63
N ALA A 11 -3.50 8.83 7.20
CA ALA A 11 -3.94 8.43 8.54
C ALA A 11 -4.26 6.92 8.62
N TYR A 12 -4.89 6.37 7.59
CA TYR A 12 -5.16 4.94 7.49
C TYR A 12 -3.86 4.14 7.44
N LEU A 13 -2.91 4.50 6.58
CA LEU A 13 -1.61 3.85 6.49
C LEU A 13 -0.83 3.94 7.80
N ALA A 14 -0.89 5.08 8.49
CA ALA A 14 -0.23 5.28 9.79
C ALA A 14 -0.77 4.36 10.91
N SER A 15 -2.04 3.95 10.81
CA SER A 15 -2.66 3.02 11.76
C SER A 15 -2.20 1.57 11.60
N LEU A 16 -1.63 1.23 10.43
CA LEU A 16 -1.24 -0.12 10.11
C LEU A 16 0.20 -0.38 10.54
N GLN A 17 0.42 -1.60 11.04
CA GLN A 17 1.74 -2.11 11.37
C GLN A 17 1.94 -3.41 10.61
N PHE A 18 3.05 -3.51 9.89
CA PHE A 18 3.33 -4.68 9.07
C PHE A 18 4.64 -5.30 9.48
N TYR A 19 4.64 -6.62 9.65
CA TYR A 19 5.87 -7.37 9.88
C TYR A 19 6.34 -7.99 8.56
N ARG A 20 7.62 -7.83 8.25
CA ARG A 20 8.24 -8.43 7.06
C ARG A 20 9.54 -9.09 7.44
N LYS A 21 9.76 -10.28 6.88
CA LYS A 21 11.06 -10.94 6.95
C LYS A 21 11.98 -10.31 5.92
N VAL A 22 13.13 -9.85 6.38
CA VAL A 22 14.18 -9.32 5.51
C VAL A 22 14.77 -10.46 4.69
N GLY A 23 14.85 -10.27 3.37
CA GLY A 23 15.42 -11.23 2.44
C GLY A 23 16.92 -11.47 2.68
N LYS A 24 17.48 -12.44 1.97
CA LYS A 24 18.90 -12.82 2.07
C LYS A 24 19.85 -11.64 1.81
N THR A 25 19.46 -10.73 0.93
CA THR A 25 20.25 -9.56 0.52
C THR A 25 19.99 -8.31 1.37
N GLY A 26 19.20 -8.41 2.44
CA GLY A 26 18.86 -7.25 3.27
C GLY A 26 17.69 -6.42 2.75
N GLN A 27 16.87 -6.98 1.85
CA GLN A 27 15.76 -6.29 1.17
C GLN A 27 14.40 -6.74 1.70
N ILE A 28 13.42 -5.85 1.67
CA ILE A 28 12.00 -6.13 1.90
C ILE A 28 11.15 -5.55 0.78
N THR A 29 9.91 -6.02 0.65
CA THR A 29 8.92 -5.43 -0.24
C THR A 29 7.75 -4.84 0.54
N ILE A 30 7.30 -3.65 0.13
CA ILE A 30 6.17 -2.93 0.72
C ILE A 30 5.35 -2.39 -0.44
N GLY A 31 4.09 -2.84 -0.62
CA GLY A 31 3.25 -2.39 -1.73
C GLY A 31 3.24 -3.29 -2.98
N GLY A 32 4.19 -4.23 -3.12
CA GLY A 32 4.19 -5.18 -4.23
C GLY A 32 5.58 -5.72 -4.56
N GLU A 33 5.71 -6.54 -5.61
CA GLU A 33 6.99 -7.15 -6.00
C GLU A 33 8.03 -6.12 -6.49
N HIS A 34 7.55 -5.02 -7.09
CA HIS A 34 8.40 -3.97 -7.65
C HIS A 34 8.92 -2.99 -6.60
N ASP A 35 8.24 -2.87 -5.46
CA ASP A 35 8.60 -1.92 -4.43
C ASP A 35 9.55 -2.50 -3.39
N LYS A 36 10.84 -2.48 -3.73
CA LYS A 36 11.90 -2.99 -2.88
C LYS A 36 12.51 -1.89 -2.03
N TYR A 37 12.72 -2.19 -0.76
CA TYR A 37 13.37 -1.30 0.20
C TYR A 37 14.57 -2.00 0.83
N GLN A 38 15.68 -1.29 0.91
CA GLN A 38 16.95 -1.81 1.43
C GLN A 38 17.06 -1.54 2.92
N VAL A 39 16.94 -2.58 3.75
CA VAL A 39 17.20 -2.55 5.20
C VAL A 39 18.69 -2.65 5.47
N GLY A 40 19.34 -3.64 4.85
CA GLY A 40 20.77 -3.89 4.96
C GLY A 40 21.07 -5.35 5.29
N PRO A 41 22.24 -5.87 4.89
CA PRO A 41 22.58 -7.28 5.02
C PRO A 41 22.73 -7.74 6.49
N ALA A 42 23.04 -6.82 7.41
CA ALA A 42 23.12 -7.10 8.84
C ALA A 42 21.77 -7.59 9.43
N PHE A 43 20.67 -7.20 8.79
CA PHE A 43 19.30 -7.57 9.20
C PHE A 43 18.75 -8.74 8.38
N ALA A 44 19.56 -9.38 7.54
CA ALA A 44 19.10 -10.47 6.68
C ALA A 44 18.45 -11.60 7.50
N ARG A 45 17.32 -12.09 7.00
CA ARG A 45 16.49 -13.15 7.60
C ARG A 45 15.82 -12.79 8.94
N GLN A 46 15.99 -11.58 9.45
CA GLN A 46 15.28 -11.09 10.63
C GLN A 46 13.89 -10.56 10.26
N TYR A 47 12.98 -10.52 11.22
CA TYR A 47 11.69 -9.85 11.05
C TYR A 47 11.82 -8.41 11.54
N VAL A 48 11.36 -7.48 10.71
CA VAL A 48 11.26 -6.07 11.05
C VAL A 48 9.80 -5.65 11.06
N GLN A 49 9.45 -4.78 12.00
CA GLN A 49 8.18 -4.09 12.00
C GLN A 49 8.30 -2.84 11.13
N ILE A 50 7.30 -2.56 10.33
CA ILE A 50 7.25 -1.42 9.43
C ILE A 50 6.03 -0.58 9.78
N ASN A 51 6.25 0.70 10.03
CA ASN A 51 5.21 1.68 10.27
C ASN A 51 5.31 2.79 9.23
N PHE A 52 4.21 3.47 8.95
CA PHE A 52 4.17 4.65 8.11
C PHE A 52 4.14 5.92 8.97
N ASP A 53 5.01 6.88 8.67
CA ASP A 53 5.05 8.21 9.27
C ASP A 53 4.33 9.21 8.35
N PRO A 54 3.10 9.63 8.68
CA PRO A 54 2.29 10.48 7.81
C PRO A 54 2.82 11.92 7.73
N ALA A 55 3.66 12.37 8.68
CA ALA A 55 4.18 13.74 8.67
C ALA A 55 5.21 13.94 7.55
N LYS A 56 5.97 12.89 7.24
CA LYS A 56 7.00 12.90 6.19
C LYS A 56 6.70 11.97 5.01
N ARG A 57 5.62 11.19 5.10
CA ARG A 57 5.28 10.09 4.18
C ARG A 57 6.44 9.12 4.00
N GLU A 58 6.97 8.65 5.12
CA GLU A 58 8.10 7.72 5.16
C GLU A 58 7.69 6.37 5.76
N TYR A 59 8.25 5.29 5.23
CA TYR A 59 8.25 4.00 5.91
C TYR A 59 9.42 3.93 6.88
N VAL A 60 9.14 3.46 8.09
CA VAL A 60 10.11 3.32 9.17
C VAL A 60 10.18 1.86 9.59
N ALA A 61 11.36 1.26 9.49
CA ALA A 61 11.60 -0.10 9.95
C ALA A 61 12.16 -0.09 11.38
N TYR A 62 11.56 -0.92 12.23
CA TYR A 62 11.96 -1.16 13.59
C TYR A 62 12.34 -2.62 13.79
N LEU A 63 13.35 -2.84 14.62
CA LEU A 63 13.70 -4.16 15.14
C LEU A 63 13.26 -4.22 16.60
N GLU A 64 12.64 -5.33 16.99
CA GLU A 64 12.35 -5.58 18.39
C GLU A 64 13.60 -6.15 19.07
N GLU A 65 14.17 -5.37 19.99
CA GLU A 65 15.31 -5.77 20.83
C GLU A 65 14.89 -5.63 22.29
N ASN A 66 14.87 -6.75 23.03
CA ASN A 66 14.53 -6.78 24.47
C ASN A 66 13.16 -6.16 24.83
N GLY A 67 12.16 -6.32 23.96
CA GLY A 67 10.81 -5.76 24.16
C GLY A 67 10.70 -4.26 23.88
N ALA A 68 11.76 -3.64 23.35
CA ALA A 68 11.74 -2.27 22.85
C ALA A 68 11.92 -2.26 21.33
N LEU A 69 11.14 -1.40 20.65
CA LEU A 69 11.30 -1.16 19.21
C LEU A 69 12.43 -0.15 18.99
N ARG A 70 13.48 -0.61 18.32
CA ARG A 70 14.59 0.22 17.89
C ARG A 70 14.46 0.55 16.41
N GLU A 71 14.51 1.83 16.07
CA GLU A 71 14.52 2.25 14.68
C GLU A 71 15.82 1.80 13.99
N VAL A 72 15.66 1.14 12.84
CA VAL A 72 16.76 0.65 12.02
C VAL A 72 16.98 1.53 10.82
N LYS A 73 15.88 1.92 10.14
CA LYS A 73 15.96 2.66 8.89
C LYS A 73 14.66 3.35 8.51
N ARG A 74 14.78 4.39 7.68
CA ARG A 74 13.69 5.13 7.06
C ARG A 74 13.86 5.22 5.55
N TRP A 75 12.74 5.27 4.85
CA TRP A 75 12.69 5.50 3.41
C TRP A 75 11.45 6.33 3.05
N PRO A 76 11.50 7.17 2.01
CA PRO A 76 10.29 7.77 1.47
C PRO A 76 9.36 6.65 0.97
N ALA A 77 8.07 6.75 1.30
CA ALA A 77 7.06 5.89 0.72
C ALA A 77 6.85 6.28 -0.75
N ARG A 78 6.81 5.29 -1.63
CA ARG A 78 6.60 5.47 -3.07
C ARG A 78 5.17 5.09 -3.43
N ASP A 79 4.74 5.56 -4.60
CA ASP A 79 3.47 5.21 -5.23
C ASP A 79 2.24 5.51 -4.35
N LEU A 80 2.26 6.67 -3.66
CA LEU A 80 1.20 7.16 -2.78
C LEU A 80 0.56 8.47 -3.25
N GLU A 81 0.82 8.91 -4.49
CA GLU A 81 0.14 10.07 -5.03
C GLU A 81 -1.27 9.73 -5.50
N ILE A 82 -2.11 10.75 -5.71
CA ILE A 82 -3.51 10.56 -6.14
C ILE A 82 -3.60 9.67 -7.39
N HIS A 83 -2.67 9.83 -8.32
CA HIS A 83 -2.63 9.03 -9.53
C HIS A 83 -2.30 7.57 -9.23
N ASP A 84 -1.36 7.27 -8.34
CA ASP A 84 -0.99 5.90 -7.96
C ASP A 84 -2.13 5.17 -7.23
N LEU A 85 -2.88 5.92 -6.42
CA LEU A 85 -3.95 5.35 -5.57
C LEU A 85 -5.28 5.17 -6.30
N LEU A 86 -5.57 6.03 -7.29
CA LEU A 86 -6.85 6.03 -7.99
C LEU A 86 -6.80 5.47 -9.41
N TRP A 87 -5.62 5.43 -10.04
CA TRP A 87 -5.47 4.94 -11.40
C TRP A 87 -4.92 3.51 -11.38
N PRO A 88 -5.63 2.51 -11.93
CA PRO A 88 -5.21 1.10 -11.89
C PRO A 88 -4.04 0.75 -12.84
N GLY A 89 -3.31 1.74 -13.36
CA GLY A 89 -2.28 1.55 -14.40
C GLY A 89 -2.83 1.72 -15.82
N ASP A 90 -2.06 1.32 -16.83
CA ASP A 90 -2.49 1.40 -18.24
C ASP A 90 -3.88 0.78 -18.41
N PRO A 91 -4.80 1.44 -19.15
CA PRO A 91 -6.10 0.86 -19.42
C PRO A 91 -5.87 -0.54 -20.04
N PRO A 92 -6.62 -1.57 -19.63
CA PRO A 92 -6.51 -2.87 -20.26
C PRO A 92 -6.66 -2.66 -21.78
N PRO A 93 -5.84 -3.33 -22.62
CA PRO A 93 -5.75 -3.06 -24.06
C PRO A 93 -7.05 -3.30 -24.85
N TYR A 94 -8.15 -3.62 -24.17
CA TYR A 94 -9.45 -3.90 -24.75
C TYR A 94 -10.53 -3.11 -24.01
N HIS A 95 -10.98 -2.02 -24.63
CA HIS A 95 -12.31 -1.48 -24.43
C HIS A 95 -13.34 -2.50 -24.96
N CYS A 96 -13.54 -3.58 -24.23
CA CYS A 96 -14.79 -4.32 -24.29
C CYS A 96 -15.81 -3.44 -23.56
N SER A 97 -16.89 -3.07 -24.24
CA SER A 97 -18.04 -2.43 -23.59
C SER A 97 -18.53 -3.34 -22.46
N GLN A 98 -18.16 -3.05 -21.22
CA GLN A 98 -18.72 -3.73 -20.06
C GLN A 98 -20.16 -3.22 -19.88
N GLN A 99 -21.12 -3.97 -20.41
CA GLN A 99 -22.52 -3.75 -20.10
C GLN A 99 -22.78 -4.32 -18.71
N LEU A 100 -22.82 -3.45 -17.71
CA LEU A 100 -23.26 -3.80 -16.37
C LEU A 100 -24.74 -4.21 -16.43
N SER A 101 -25.07 -5.36 -15.84
CA SER A 101 -26.45 -5.77 -15.63
C SER A 101 -27.13 -4.76 -14.70
N LEU A 102 -27.91 -3.86 -15.26
CA LEU A 102 -28.71 -2.93 -14.47
C LEU A 102 -29.88 -3.71 -13.85
N PRO A 103 -30.21 -3.52 -12.56
CA PRO A 103 -31.41 -4.09 -11.98
C PRO A 103 -32.60 -3.28 -12.47
N PHE A 104 -33.15 -3.64 -13.62
CA PHE A 104 -34.44 -3.11 -14.08
C PHE A 104 -35.49 -4.20 -13.97
N GLN A 105 -36.40 -4.05 -13.01
CA GLN A 105 -37.69 -4.73 -13.07
C GLN A 105 -38.55 -3.96 -14.07
N PHE A 106 -38.75 -4.53 -15.26
CA PHE A 106 -39.77 -4.03 -16.18
C PHE A 106 -41.14 -4.42 -15.60
N GLU A 107 -41.87 -3.46 -15.03
CA GLU A 107 -43.31 -3.62 -14.84
C GLU A 107 -43.96 -3.65 -16.22
N THR A 108 -44.43 -4.84 -16.60
CA THR A 108 -45.23 -5.05 -17.80
C THR A 108 -46.52 -4.24 -17.69
N LEU A 109 -46.64 -3.18 -18.49
CA LEU A 109 -47.94 -2.60 -18.81
C LEU A 109 -48.69 -3.61 -19.70
N GLN A 110 -49.79 -4.11 -19.18
CA GLN A 110 -50.76 -4.92 -19.91
C GLN A 110 -51.41 -4.09 -21.03
N CYS A 111 -51.48 -4.66 -22.23
CA CYS A 111 -52.46 -4.32 -23.25
C CYS A 111 -53.48 -5.47 -23.33
#